data_AF-A0A3C1BCI7-F1
#
_entry.id   AF-A0A3C1BCI7-F1
#
_cell.length_a   1.000
_cell.length_b   1.000
_cell.length_c   1.000
_cell.angle_alpha   90.00
_cell.angle_beta   90.00
_cell.angle_gamma   90.00
#
_symmetry.space_group_name_H-M   'P 1'
#
loop_
_entity.id
_entity.type
_entity.pdbx_description
1 polymer ?
#
loop_
_entity_poly.entity_id
_entity_poly.type
_entity_poly.pdbx_seq_one_letter_code
_entity_poly.pdbx_strand_id
1 'polypeptide(L)'
;PPDIILSGVNRGNNSAENAVYSGTLGAAIEGALQGVPSFALSQYLGPNNVNIDDPFEASATYGAEIVQAVLSAHPPASQEYQLFYNINFPPCPAECVKGRKLATQGFRRGCNFSTEPYTAASRRNFLFIKGGNQQVATAPESDAAVNLENYISITPMRADFTDHKALHDLKAIE
;
A
#
# COMPACT_ATOMS: atom_id res chain seq x y z
N PRO A 1 -5.10 -22.10 14.42
CA PRO A 1 -5.01 -20.70 13.89
C PRO A 1 -5.29 -20.74 12.39
N PRO A 2 -5.67 -19.62 11.74
CA PRO A 2 -5.75 -19.57 10.27
C PRO A 2 -4.37 -19.74 9.64
N ASP A 3 -4.32 -20.24 8.40
CA ASP A 3 -3.08 -20.44 7.65
C ASP A 3 -2.52 -19.13 7.08
N ILE A 4 -3.40 -18.21 6.67
CA ILE A 4 -3.07 -16.87 6.16
C ILE A 4 -4.11 -15.85 6.62
N ILE A 5 -3.76 -14.56 6.60
CA ILE A 5 -4.67 -13.44 6.81
C ILE A 5 -4.68 -12.53 5.58
N LEU A 6 -5.89 -12.20 5.11
CA LEU A 6 -6.10 -11.27 3.99
C LEU A 6 -6.88 -10.05 4.50
N SER A 7 -6.38 -8.87 4.19
CA SER A 7 -7.01 -7.59 4.50
C SER A 7 -7.23 -6.81 3.20
N GLY A 8 -8.49 -6.56 2.83
CA GLY A 8 -8.86 -5.91 1.57
C GLY A 8 -10.05 -6.58 0.87
N VAL A 9 -10.29 -6.32 -0.42
CA VAL A 9 -9.53 -5.38 -1.28
C VAL A 9 -9.95 -3.94 -0.99
N ASN A 10 -9.00 -3.09 -0.63
CA ASN A 10 -9.28 -1.68 -0.37
C ASN A 10 -9.68 -0.93 -1.66
N ARG A 11 -10.65 -0.02 -1.54
CA ARG A 11 -11.07 0.88 -2.63
C ARG A 11 -10.16 2.11 -2.71
N GLY A 12 -8.97 1.92 -3.27
CA GLY A 12 -7.91 2.93 -3.34
C GLY A 12 -6.55 2.31 -3.02
N ASN A 13 -5.46 2.95 -3.47
CA ASN A 13 -4.12 2.44 -3.20
C ASN A 13 -3.70 2.70 -1.75
N ASN A 14 -2.82 1.84 -1.27
CA ASN A 14 -2.02 2.04 -0.08
C ASN A 14 -0.53 2.01 -0.45
N SER A 15 -0.17 2.68 -1.55
CA SER A 15 1.20 2.76 -2.07
C SER A 15 1.92 4.02 -1.56
N ALA A 16 3.24 3.94 -1.50
CA ALA A 16 4.12 4.99 -1.02
C ALA A 16 3.82 5.38 0.45
N GLU A 17 3.79 6.68 0.77
CA GLU A 17 3.49 7.17 2.12
C GLU A 17 2.10 6.75 2.63
N ASN A 18 1.15 6.43 1.74
CA ASN A 18 -0.19 5.98 2.12
C ASN A 18 -0.19 4.66 2.91
N ALA A 19 0.86 3.85 2.75
CA ALA A 19 1.02 2.61 3.49
C ALA A 19 1.00 2.84 5.01
N VAL A 20 1.60 3.93 5.49
CA VAL A 20 1.87 4.16 6.92
C VAL A 20 0.59 4.36 7.74
N TYR A 21 -0.44 4.96 7.15
CA TYR A 21 -1.72 5.28 7.82
C TYR A 21 -2.87 4.40 7.33
N SER A 22 -2.57 3.30 6.65
CA SER A 22 -3.57 2.40 6.11
C SER A 22 -4.12 1.45 7.17
N GLY A 23 -5.43 1.47 7.38
CA GLY A 23 -6.11 0.43 8.17
C GLY A 23 -6.04 -0.95 7.52
N THR A 24 -5.95 -1.02 6.18
CA THR A 24 -5.79 -2.29 5.45
C THR A 24 -4.45 -2.95 5.80
N LEU A 25 -3.35 -2.17 5.80
CA LEU A 25 -2.06 -2.68 6.26
C LEU A 25 -2.06 -2.94 7.76
N GLY A 26 -2.76 -2.13 8.56
CA GLY A 26 -2.91 -2.35 10.00
C GLY A 26 -3.37 -3.77 10.35
N ALA A 27 -4.42 -4.27 9.69
CA ALA A 27 -4.89 -5.64 9.93
C ALA A 27 -3.87 -6.72 9.46
N ALA A 28 -3.11 -6.47 8.40
CA ALA A 28 -2.05 -7.38 7.95
C ALA A 28 -0.84 -7.36 8.90
N ILE A 29 -0.50 -6.20 9.47
CA ILE A 29 0.52 -6.04 10.51
C ILE A 29 0.13 -6.86 11.74
N GLU A 30 -1.10 -6.73 12.22
CA GLU A 30 -1.58 -7.50 13.38
C GLU A 30 -1.51 -9.01 13.14
N GLY A 31 -1.90 -9.47 11.95
CA GLY A 31 -1.77 -10.88 11.58
C GLY A 31 -0.32 -11.38 11.61
N ALA A 32 0.60 -10.58 11.07
CA ALA A 32 2.02 -10.89 11.10
C ALA A 32 2.60 -10.90 12.52
N LEU A 33 2.18 -9.97 13.39
CA LEU A 33 2.56 -9.96 14.81
C LEU A 33 2.13 -11.24 15.55
N GLN A 34 1.04 -11.87 15.12
CA GLN A 34 0.60 -13.18 15.64
C GLN A 34 1.29 -14.38 14.97
N GLY A 35 2.30 -14.15 14.12
CA GLY A 35 3.04 -15.21 13.45
C GLY A 35 2.36 -15.78 12.20
N VAL A 36 1.30 -15.16 11.69
CA VAL A 36 0.55 -15.65 10.52
C VAL A 36 0.95 -14.86 9.26
N PRO A 37 1.30 -15.52 8.14
CA PRO A 37 1.54 -14.84 6.87
C PRO A 37 0.36 -13.97 6.45
N SER A 38 0.61 -12.68 6.23
CA SER A 38 -0.45 -11.68 6.14
C SER A 38 -0.29 -10.77 4.93
N PHE A 39 -1.41 -10.43 4.29
CA PHE A 39 -1.46 -9.72 3.02
C PHE A 39 -2.46 -8.57 3.08
N ALA A 40 -2.00 -7.36 2.76
CA ALA A 40 -2.84 -6.21 2.52
C ALA A 40 -3.04 -6.05 1.00
N LEU A 41 -4.30 -5.99 0.57
CA LEU A 41 -4.70 -5.97 -0.83
C LEU A 41 -5.45 -4.67 -1.14
N SER A 42 -5.01 -3.95 -2.17
CA SER A 42 -5.53 -2.62 -2.48
C SER A 42 -5.69 -2.43 -3.98
N GLN A 43 -6.86 -2.02 -4.43
CA GLN A 43 -7.10 -1.67 -5.83
C GLN A 43 -6.81 -0.17 -6.02
N TYR A 44 -5.76 0.17 -6.76
CA TYR A 44 -5.54 1.57 -7.14
C TYR A 44 -6.65 2.00 -8.09
N LEU A 45 -7.39 3.05 -7.73
CA LEU A 45 -8.30 3.75 -8.64
C LEU A 45 -7.62 4.94 -9.32
N GLY A 46 -7.80 5.04 -10.63
CA GLY A 46 -7.37 6.14 -11.47
C GLY A 46 -8.30 6.32 -12.66
N PRO A 47 -7.98 7.25 -13.58
CA PRO A 47 -8.87 7.60 -14.69
C PRO A 47 -9.30 6.43 -15.56
N ASN A 48 -8.49 5.38 -15.67
CA ASN A 48 -8.73 4.25 -16.57
C ASN A 48 -9.61 3.14 -15.97
N ASN A 49 -9.85 3.12 -14.65
CA ASN A 49 -10.66 2.07 -14.01
C ASN A 49 -11.70 2.57 -13.01
N VAL A 50 -11.72 3.86 -12.65
CA VAL A 50 -12.66 4.36 -11.64
C VAL A 50 -14.13 4.33 -12.09
N ASN A 51 -14.38 4.37 -13.40
CA ASN A 51 -15.72 4.45 -13.99
C ASN A 51 -16.10 3.20 -14.83
N ILE A 52 -15.33 2.12 -14.77
CA ILE A 52 -15.73 0.85 -15.41
C ILE A 52 -16.77 0.14 -14.53
N ASP A 53 -17.43 -0.88 -15.08
CA ASP A 53 -18.51 -1.61 -14.40
C ASP A 53 -18.05 -2.25 -13.08
N ASP A 54 -16.86 -2.85 -13.07
CA ASP A 54 -16.20 -3.36 -11.86
C ASP A 54 -14.80 -2.76 -11.68
N PRO A 55 -14.64 -1.70 -10.86
CA PRO A 55 -13.33 -1.12 -10.58
C PRO A 55 -12.33 -2.07 -9.90
N PHE A 56 -12.78 -3.22 -9.38
CA PHE A 56 -11.95 -4.24 -8.72
C PHE A 56 -11.54 -5.39 -9.63
N GLU A 57 -11.93 -5.37 -10.91
CA GLU A 57 -11.70 -6.45 -11.88
C GLU A 57 -10.25 -6.97 -11.84
N ALA A 58 -9.24 -6.09 -11.90
CA ALA A 58 -7.83 -6.48 -11.84
C ALA A 58 -7.48 -7.25 -10.55
N SER A 59 -7.94 -6.77 -9.39
CA SER A 59 -7.72 -7.45 -8.12
C SER A 59 -8.44 -8.80 -8.03
N ALA A 60 -9.65 -8.90 -8.58
CA ALA A 60 -10.42 -10.14 -8.62
C ALA A 60 -9.76 -11.18 -9.55
N THR A 61 -9.25 -10.75 -10.70
CA THR A 61 -8.58 -11.63 -11.67
C THR A 61 -7.25 -12.18 -11.16
N TYR A 62 -6.40 -11.32 -10.56
CA TYR A 62 -5.02 -11.68 -10.26
C TYR A 62 -4.73 -11.96 -8.78
N GLY A 63 -5.61 -11.56 -7.86
CA GLY A 63 -5.29 -11.54 -6.43
C GLY A 63 -4.98 -12.91 -5.82
N ALA A 64 -5.79 -13.93 -6.11
CA ALA A 64 -5.60 -15.27 -5.56
C ALA A 64 -4.28 -15.91 -6.04
N GLU A 65 -3.97 -15.81 -7.33
CA GLU A 65 -2.74 -16.34 -7.92
C GLU A 65 -1.49 -15.67 -7.31
N ILE A 66 -1.54 -14.36 -7.12
CA ILE A 66 -0.42 -13.61 -6.52
C ILE A 66 -0.20 -13.99 -5.06
N VAL A 67 -1.26 -14.09 -4.27
CA VAL A 67 -1.16 -14.53 -2.87
C VAL A 67 -0.54 -15.92 -2.79
N GLN A 68 -0.97 -16.86 -3.64
CA GLN A 68 -0.41 -18.21 -3.69
C GLN A 68 1.06 -18.23 -4.11
N ALA A 69 1.45 -17.41 -5.10
CA ALA A 69 2.83 -17.30 -5.55
C ALA A 69 3.74 -16.72 -4.44
N VAL A 70 3.28 -15.69 -3.74
CA VAL A 70 4.03 -15.09 -2.62
C VAL A 70 4.11 -16.07 -1.45
N LEU A 71 3.03 -16.79 -1.12
CA LEU A 71 3.02 -17.78 -0.05
C LEU A 71 3.98 -18.94 -0.35
N SER A 72 4.00 -19.44 -1.59
CA SER A 72 4.93 -20.48 -2.04
C SER A 72 6.40 -20.06 -1.94
N ALA A 73 6.68 -18.77 -2.08
CA ALA A 73 8.02 -18.19 -1.98
C ALA A 73 8.30 -17.53 -0.62
N HIS A 74 7.38 -17.65 0.35
CA HIS A 74 7.50 -17.00 1.65
C HIS A 74 8.72 -17.58 2.38
N PRO A 75 9.67 -16.74 2.82
CA PRO A 75 10.83 -17.23 3.54
C PRO A 75 10.40 -17.79 4.90
N PRO A 76 11.23 -18.63 5.54
CA PRO A 76 10.98 -19.07 6.90
C PRO A 76 10.75 -17.89 7.85
N ALA A 77 9.91 -18.12 8.86
CA ALA A 77 9.67 -17.16 9.93
C ALA A 77 10.99 -16.63 10.52
N SER A 78 11.04 -15.32 10.75
CA SER A 78 12.07 -14.70 11.58
C SER A 78 11.71 -14.85 13.06
N GLN A 79 12.69 -14.72 13.96
CA GLN A 79 12.40 -14.65 15.41
C GLN A 79 11.85 -13.27 15.84
N GLU A 80 11.88 -12.30 14.93
CA GLU A 80 11.51 -10.89 15.17
C GLU A 80 10.20 -10.55 14.44
N TYR A 81 9.94 -9.25 14.21
CA TYR A 81 8.79 -8.76 13.45
C TYR A 81 8.61 -9.48 12.12
N GLN A 82 7.56 -10.28 12.00
CA GLN A 82 7.29 -11.12 10.83
C GLN A 82 7.00 -10.31 9.56
N LEU A 83 7.23 -10.95 8.41
CA LEU A 83 6.89 -10.35 7.12
C LEU A 83 5.38 -10.29 6.92
N PHE A 84 4.92 -9.15 6.42
CA PHE A 84 3.64 -9.01 5.75
C PHE A 84 3.85 -8.40 4.36
N TYR A 85 2.85 -8.49 3.51
CA TYR A 85 2.96 -8.05 2.11
C TYR A 85 1.90 -7.00 1.79
N ASN A 86 2.34 -5.86 1.26
CA ASN A 86 1.47 -4.85 0.67
C ASN A 86 1.37 -5.08 -0.84
N ILE A 87 0.17 -5.37 -1.33
CA ILE A 87 -0.11 -5.66 -2.73
C ILE A 87 -1.06 -4.59 -3.27
N ASN A 88 -0.62 -3.86 -4.29
CA ASN A 88 -1.45 -2.87 -4.98
C ASN A 88 -1.65 -3.28 -6.44
N PHE A 89 -2.91 -3.37 -6.85
CA PHE A 89 -3.32 -3.61 -8.23
C PHE A 89 -3.37 -2.27 -8.99
N PRO A 90 -2.87 -2.20 -10.23
CA PRO A 90 -2.74 -0.95 -10.96
C PRO A 90 -4.11 -0.34 -11.33
N PRO A 91 -4.17 0.98 -11.59
CA PRO A 91 -5.41 1.68 -11.95
C PRO A 91 -5.77 1.50 -13.42
N CYS A 92 -5.93 0.25 -13.86
CA CYS A 92 -6.32 -0.13 -15.23
C CYS A 92 -7.27 -1.36 -15.20
N PRO A 93 -8.01 -1.62 -16.29
CA PRO A 93 -8.76 -2.88 -16.46
C PRO A 93 -7.84 -4.10 -16.40
N ALA A 94 -8.39 -5.28 -16.07
CA ALA A 94 -7.60 -6.48 -15.88
C ALA A 94 -6.75 -6.84 -17.12
N GLU A 95 -7.31 -6.72 -18.32
CA GLU A 95 -6.61 -6.97 -19.59
C GLU A 95 -5.39 -6.06 -19.83
N CYS A 96 -5.34 -4.90 -19.17
CA CYS A 96 -4.25 -3.93 -19.31
C CYS A 96 -3.10 -4.18 -18.30
N VAL A 97 -3.24 -5.15 -17.40
CA VAL A 97 -2.21 -5.50 -16.42
C VAL A 97 -1.04 -6.17 -17.12
N LYS A 98 0.16 -5.61 -16.99
CA LYS A 98 1.37 -6.09 -17.67
C LYS A 98 2.08 -7.24 -16.93
N GLY A 99 1.69 -7.49 -15.69
CA GLY A 99 2.28 -8.49 -14.81
C GLY A 99 2.47 -7.96 -13.39
N ARG A 100 3.40 -8.58 -12.64
CA ARG A 100 3.73 -8.22 -11.26
C ARG A 100 5.21 -7.88 -11.11
N LYS A 101 5.53 -6.99 -10.17
CA LYS A 101 6.89 -6.62 -9.78
C LYS A 101 7.03 -6.61 -8.25
N LEU A 102 8.18 -7.06 -7.76
CA LEU A 102 8.62 -6.68 -6.42
C LEU A 102 9.00 -5.21 -6.45
N ALA A 103 8.60 -4.45 -5.43
CA ALA A 103 8.79 -3.01 -5.44
C ALA A 103 9.11 -2.48 -4.03
N THR A 104 9.93 -1.44 -3.96
CA THR A 104 10.18 -0.71 -2.71
C THR A 104 9.00 0.18 -2.36
N GLN A 105 8.83 0.53 -1.08
CA GLN A 105 7.86 1.56 -0.70
C GLN A 105 8.28 2.91 -1.30
N GLY A 106 7.38 3.54 -2.05
CA GLY A 106 7.59 4.85 -2.65
C GLY A 106 7.45 6.01 -1.66
N PHE A 107 7.73 7.21 -2.16
CA PHE A 107 7.45 8.47 -1.45
C PHE A 107 7.16 9.60 -2.45
N ARG A 108 5.96 10.16 -2.43
CA ARG A 108 5.54 11.23 -3.34
C ARG A 108 6.14 12.58 -2.93
N ARG A 109 7.22 12.98 -3.61
CA ARG A 109 7.83 14.30 -3.41
C ARG A 109 6.94 15.42 -3.96
N GLY A 110 6.80 16.50 -3.21
CA GLY A 110 6.02 17.67 -3.62
C GLY A 110 4.49 17.47 -3.55
N CYS A 111 4.01 16.32 -3.08
CA CYS A 111 2.60 16.10 -2.79
C CYS A 111 2.37 16.33 -1.30
N ASN A 112 1.73 17.45 -0.96
CA ASN A 112 1.41 17.80 0.42
C ASN A 112 -0.10 17.87 0.61
N PHE A 113 -0.54 17.68 1.85
CA PHE A 113 -1.89 18.07 2.24
C PHE A 113 -2.03 19.59 2.19
N SER A 114 -3.19 20.06 1.72
CA SER A 114 -3.60 21.45 1.80
C SER A 114 -4.92 21.57 2.54
N THR A 115 -5.31 22.81 2.89
CA THR A 115 -6.60 23.07 3.51
C THR A 115 -7.42 24.02 2.64
N GLU A 116 -8.70 23.70 2.48
CA GLU A 116 -9.67 24.57 1.80
C GLU A 116 -10.65 25.11 2.85
N PRO A 117 -10.71 26.44 3.05
CA PRO A 117 -11.67 27.04 3.95
C PRO A 117 -13.08 26.97 3.38
N TYR A 118 -14.04 26.66 4.24
CA TYR A 118 -15.46 26.61 3.90
C TYR A 118 -16.30 27.28 4.98
N THR A 119 -17.12 28.25 4.57
CA THR A 119 -18.09 28.91 5.44
C THR A 119 -19.47 28.32 5.17
N ALA A 120 -20.01 27.57 6.13
CA ALA A 120 -21.35 27.01 6.03
C ALA A 120 -22.42 28.11 6.10
N ALA A 121 -23.63 27.82 5.61
CA ALA A 121 -24.78 28.74 5.74
C ALA A 121 -25.07 29.15 7.19
N SER A 122 -24.75 28.28 8.16
CA SER A 122 -24.81 28.56 9.60
C SER A 122 -23.74 29.57 10.10
N ARG A 123 -22.90 30.11 9.22
CA ARG A 123 -21.73 30.95 9.51
C ARG A 123 -20.62 30.28 10.32
N ARG A 124 -20.66 28.95 10.46
CA ARG A 124 -19.55 28.16 11.00
C ARG A 124 -18.48 27.97 9.94
N ASN A 125 -17.23 28.13 10.34
CA ASN A 125 -16.06 27.95 9.48
C ASN A 125 -15.51 26.54 9.67
N PHE A 126 -15.15 25.92 8.55
CA PHE A 126 -14.51 24.61 8.47
C PHE A 126 -13.24 24.72 7.63
N LEU A 127 -12.28 23.85 7.89
CA LEU A 127 -11.13 23.61 7.01
C LEU A 127 -11.22 22.18 6.50
N PHE A 128 -11.35 22.00 5.20
CA PHE A 128 -11.31 20.69 4.57
C PHE A 128 -9.88 20.36 4.17
N ILE A 129 -9.35 19.25 4.68
CA ILE A 129 -8.05 18.73 4.25
C ILE A 129 -8.20 18.15 2.84
N LYS A 130 -7.30 18.53 1.93
CA LYS A 130 -7.22 17.99 0.58
C LYS A 130 -5.91 17.24 0.42
N GLY A 131 -5.98 16.06 -0.18
CA GLY A 131 -4.80 15.29 -0.58
C GLY A 131 -4.14 15.84 -1.85
N GLY A 132 -2.84 15.57 -2.00
CA GLY A 132 -2.12 15.82 -3.24
C GLY A 132 -2.50 14.84 -4.36
N ASN A 133 -2.03 15.12 -5.58
CA ASN A 133 -2.24 14.23 -6.72
C ASN A 133 -1.51 12.90 -6.51
N GLN A 134 -2.26 11.80 -6.43
CA GLN A 134 -1.67 10.48 -6.21
C GLN A 134 -1.11 9.86 -7.50
N GLN A 135 -1.51 10.36 -8.68
CA GLN A 135 -1.05 9.91 -10.01
C GLN A 135 0.36 10.43 -10.36
N VAL A 136 1.11 10.88 -9.36
CA VAL A 136 2.51 11.31 -9.51
C VAL A 136 3.39 10.09 -9.24
N ALA A 137 4.25 9.77 -10.21
CA ALA A 137 5.25 8.72 -10.04
C ALA A 137 6.22 9.06 -8.91
N THR A 138 6.62 8.06 -8.14
CA THR A 138 7.69 8.21 -7.15
C THR A 138 9.01 7.71 -7.71
N ALA A 139 9.98 7.34 -6.87
CA ALA A 139 11.25 6.80 -7.35
C ALA A 139 11.02 5.58 -8.28
N PRO A 140 11.86 5.37 -9.32
CA PRO A 140 11.77 4.18 -10.16
C PRO A 140 11.75 2.88 -9.34
N GLU A 141 11.03 1.87 -9.81
CA GLU A 141 10.87 0.56 -9.16
C GLU A 141 10.18 0.59 -7.77
N SER A 142 9.64 1.75 -7.36
CA SER A 142 8.74 1.83 -6.20
C SER A 142 7.34 1.33 -6.53
N ASP A 143 6.59 0.95 -5.49
CA ASP A 143 5.21 0.47 -5.56
C ASP A 143 4.31 1.39 -6.41
N ALA A 144 4.23 2.67 -6.05
CA ALA A 144 3.43 3.66 -6.76
C ALA A 144 3.91 3.87 -8.21
N ALA A 145 5.22 3.83 -8.48
CA ALA A 145 5.74 4.00 -9.83
C ALA A 145 5.34 2.82 -10.73
N VAL A 146 5.57 1.58 -10.28
CA VAL A 146 5.24 0.40 -11.09
C VAL A 146 3.73 0.21 -11.25
N ASN A 147 2.92 0.64 -10.26
CA ASN A 147 1.46 0.66 -10.41
C ASN A 147 1.01 1.59 -11.55
N LEU A 148 1.60 2.78 -11.65
CA LEU A 148 1.29 3.73 -12.73
C LEU A 148 1.79 3.26 -14.10
N GLU A 149 2.70 2.29 -14.13
CA GLU A 149 3.15 1.60 -15.35
C GLU A 149 2.28 0.38 -15.72
N ASN A 150 1.19 0.13 -14.99
CA ASN A 150 0.28 -1.02 -15.09
C ASN A 150 0.85 -2.37 -14.62
N TYR A 151 1.80 -2.36 -13.68
CA TYR A 151 2.22 -3.56 -12.96
C TYR A 151 1.57 -3.65 -11.58
N ILE A 152 1.26 -4.86 -11.15
CA ILE A 152 0.91 -5.15 -9.76
C ILE A 152 2.18 -5.05 -8.92
N SER A 153 2.16 -4.24 -7.87
CA SER A 153 3.30 -4.10 -6.96
C SER A 153 3.14 -5.04 -5.78
N ILE A 154 4.23 -5.70 -5.40
CA ILE A 154 4.32 -6.53 -4.19
C ILE A 154 5.48 -6.00 -3.36
N THR A 155 5.17 -5.44 -2.20
CA THR A 155 6.17 -4.88 -1.29
C THR A 155 6.20 -5.71 -0.01
N PRO A 156 7.26 -6.51 0.22
CA PRO A 156 7.46 -7.18 1.50
C PRO A 156 7.84 -6.14 2.57
N MET A 157 7.19 -6.19 3.73
CA MET A 157 7.34 -5.20 4.80
C MET A 157 7.46 -5.87 6.17
N ARG A 158 8.00 -5.15 7.15
CA ARG A 158 8.04 -5.52 8.58
C ARG A 158 7.57 -4.33 9.41
N ALA A 159 7.01 -4.63 10.58
CA ALA A 159 6.56 -3.61 11.54
C ALA A 159 7.67 -3.18 12.52
N ASP A 160 8.93 -3.32 12.11
CA ASP A 160 10.05 -2.68 12.80
C ASP A 160 10.31 -1.32 12.15
N PHE A 161 9.89 -0.25 12.82
CA PHE A 161 10.10 1.12 12.38
C PHE A 161 11.38 1.73 12.94
N THR A 162 12.22 0.94 13.60
CA THR A 162 13.51 1.41 14.12
C THR A 162 14.44 1.74 12.96
N ASP A 163 14.85 3.00 12.85
CA ASP A 163 15.99 3.35 12.01
C ASP A 163 17.28 2.91 12.73
N HIS A 164 17.68 1.66 12.48
CA HIS A 164 18.87 1.06 13.07
C HIS A 164 20.15 1.84 12.77
N LYS A 165 20.21 2.56 11.65
CA LYS A 165 21.35 3.43 11.32
C LYS A 165 21.33 4.66 12.21
N ALA A 166 20.20 5.34 12.32
CA ALA A 166 20.07 6.50 13.21
C ALA A 166 20.31 6.11 14.67
N LEU A 167 19.87 4.94 15.11
CA LEU A 167 20.15 4.41 16.44
C LEU A 167 21.67 4.28 16.70
N HIS A 168 22.42 3.82 15.70
CA HIS A 168 23.88 3.77 15.77
C HIS A 168 24.50 5.17 15.82
N ASP A 169 24.06 6.09 14.96
CA ASP A 169 24.59 7.46 14.88
C ASP A 169 24.31 8.28 16.15
N LEU A 170 23.16 8.02 16.81
CA LEU A 170 22.71 8.76 18.00
C LEU A 170 23.33 8.26 19.31
N LYS A 171 24.18 7.23 19.30
CA LYS A 171 24.87 6.74 20.51
C LYS A 171 25.65 7.81 21.27
N ALA A 172 26.01 8.92 20.62
CA ALA A 172 26.71 10.04 21.26
C ALA A 172 25.88 10.78 22.34
N ILE A 173 24.59 10.49 22.49
CA ILE A 173 23.73 11.10 23.53
C ILE A 173 23.67 10.29 24.85
N GLU A 174 24.29 9.10 24.88
CA GLU A 174 24.48 8.26 26.08
C GLU A 174 25.76 8.65 26.83
#